data_AF-A0A961QJH8-F1
#
_entry.id   AF-A0A961QJH8-F1
#
_cell.length_a   1.000
_cell.length_b   1.000
_cell.length_c   1.000
_cell.angle_alpha   90.00
_cell.angle_beta   90.00
_cell.angle_gamma   90.00
#
_symmetry.space_group_name_H-M   'P 1'
#
loop_
_entity.id
_entity.type
_entity.pdbx_description
1 polymer ?
#
loop_
_entity_poly.entity_id
_entity_poly.type
_entity_poly.pdbx_seq_one_letter_code
_entity_poly.pdbx_strand_id
1 'polypeptide(L)'
;ELMLADLESIERRRANLARKLKGNDKDAADQDRLLALAQKALEDGKPARSVTVAEDDLKAWRMLQLLTSKPVLFVCNVEESAAAKGNSQSARVAEMAKAQGAGFVVISARIEEEISQLDDEEAAMFLEEMGLEEAGLDRLIRAGYDLLGLQTYFTVGP
;
A
#
# COMPACT_ATOMS: atom_id res chain seq x y z
N GLU A 1 -10.91 1.09 -11.86
CA GLU A 1 -10.48 -0.33 -11.84
C GLU A 1 -10.59 -1.02 -10.48
N LEU A 2 -9.64 -0.89 -9.54
CA LEU A 2 -9.63 -1.71 -8.30
C LEU A 2 -10.93 -1.65 -7.48
N MET A 3 -11.50 -0.45 -7.35
CA MET A 3 -12.77 -0.25 -6.66
C MET A 3 -13.97 -0.90 -7.38
N LEU A 4 -13.97 -0.88 -8.71
CA LEU A 4 -15.01 -1.52 -9.51
C LEU A 4 -14.94 -3.04 -9.37
N ALA A 5 -13.72 -3.60 -9.41
CA ALA A 5 -13.49 -5.02 -9.18
C ALA A 5 -13.95 -5.47 -7.77
N ASP A 6 -13.68 -4.66 -6.75
CA ASP A 6 -14.17 -4.91 -5.39
C ASP A 6 -15.69 -4.81 -5.30
N LEU A 7 -16.32 -3.79 -5.93
CA LEU A 7 -17.78 -3.64 -5.96
C LEU A 7 -18.47 -4.85 -6.59
N GLU A 8 -18.03 -5.27 -7.79
CA GLU A 8 -18.59 -6.46 -8.46
C GLU A 8 -18.43 -7.73 -7.61
N SER A 9 -17.26 -7.90 -6.99
CA SER A 9 -16.98 -9.00 -6.06
C SER A 9 -17.90 -8.98 -4.84
N ILE A 10 -18.14 -7.81 -4.26
CA ILE A 10 -19.02 -7.62 -3.10
C ILE A 10 -20.46 -7.95 -3.46
N GLU A 11 -21.00 -7.39 -4.56
CA GLU A 11 -22.38 -7.64 -5.01
C GLU A 11 -22.66 -9.14 -5.18
N ARG A 12 -21.77 -9.85 -5.88
CA ARG A 12 -21.88 -11.31 -6.08
C ARG A 12 -21.86 -12.07 -4.76
N ARG A 13 -20.99 -11.69 -3.83
CA ARG A 13 -20.87 -12.37 -2.52
C ARG A 13 -22.10 -12.14 -1.65
N ARG A 14 -22.61 -10.90 -1.58
CA ARG A 14 -23.82 -10.57 -0.81
C ARG A 14 -25.06 -11.28 -1.36
N ALA A 15 -25.20 -11.38 -2.69
CA ALA A 15 -26.28 -12.15 -3.32
C ALA A 15 -26.27 -13.64 -2.89
N ASN A 16 -25.08 -14.25 -2.77
CA ASN A 16 -24.92 -15.64 -2.31
C ASN A 16 -25.21 -15.80 -0.80
N LEU A 17 -24.94 -14.77 0.01
CA LEU A 17 -25.22 -14.77 1.44
C LEU A 17 -26.73 -14.66 1.76
N ALA A 18 -27.52 -14.06 0.87
CA ALA A 18 -28.95 -13.78 1.10
C ALA A 18 -29.77 -15.00 1.55
N ARG A 19 -29.46 -16.22 1.06
CA ARG A 19 -30.15 -17.45 1.50
C ARG A 19 -29.76 -17.86 2.92
N LYS A 20 -28.49 -17.73 3.28
CA LYS A 20 -27.98 -18.06 4.63
C LYS A 20 -28.49 -17.07 5.68
N LEU A 21 -28.60 -15.80 5.32
CA LEU A 21 -29.18 -14.75 6.17
C LEU A 21 -30.63 -15.05 6.55
N LYS A 22 -31.46 -15.57 5.62
CA LYS A 22 -32.82 -16.02 5.92
C LYS A 22 -32.87 -17.18 6.93
N GLY A 23 -31.79 -17.94 7.04
CA GLY A 23 -31.63 -19.03 8.01
C GLY A 23 -31.07 -18.58 9.36
N ASN A 24 -30.91 -17.27 9.61
CA ASN A 24 -30.30 -16.69 10.81
C ASN A 24 -28.88 -17.22 11.10
N ASP A 25 -28.11 -17.51 10.04
CA ASP A 25 -26.69 -17.85 10.13
C ASP A 25 -25.90 -16.61 10.59
N LYS A 26 -25.27 -16.72 11.77
CA LYS A 26 -24.53 -15.61 12.39
C LYS A 26 -23.27 -15.24 11.61
N ASP A 27 -22.54 -16.23 11.10
CA ASP A 27 -21.31 -15.99 10.34
C ASP A 27 -21.64 -15.28 9.02
N ALA A 28 -22.74 -15.66 8.37
CA ALA A 28 -23.25 -14.97 7.19
C ALA A 28 -23.67 -13.53 7.49
N ALA A 29 -24.27 -13.27 8.65
CA ALA A 29 -24.67 -11.93 9.08
C ALA A 29 -23.47 -11.02 9.33
N ASP A 30 -22.43 -11.52 9.98
CA ASP A 30 -21.19 -10.77 10.21
C ASP A 30 -20.46 -10.48 8.89
N GLN A 31 -20.38 -11.45 8.00
CA GLN A 31 -19.77 -11.25 6.68
C GLN A 31 -20.55 -10.21 5.84
N ASP A 32 -21.89 -10.28 5.81
CA ASP A 32 -22.69 -9.30 5.07
C ASP A 32 -22.55 -7.89 5.64
N ARG A 33 -22.51 -7.75 6.97
CA ARG A 33 -22.29 -6.46 7.64
C ARG A 33 -20.97 -5.82 7.22
N LEU A 34 -19.87 -6.59 7.21
CA LEU A 34 -18.57 -6.08 6.79
C LEU A 34 -18.53 -5.76 5.29
N LEU A 35 -19.13 -6.60 4.44
CA LEU A 35 -19.24 -6.33 3.00
C LEU A 35 -20.07 -5.07 2.73
N ALA A 36 -21.13 -4.82 3.49
CA ALA A 36 -21.95 -3.61 3.39
C ALA A 36 -21.16 -2.35 3.78
N LEU A 37 -20.31 -2.43 4.81
CA LEU A 37 -19.41 -1.33 5.17
C LEU A 37 -18.43 -1.00 4.05
N ALA A 38 -17.80 -2.01 3.45
CA ALA A 38 -16.90 -1.83 2.31
C ALA A 38 -17.64 -1.25 1.10
N GLN A 39 -18.82 -1.79 0.78
CA GLN A 39 -19.65 -1.33 -0.33
C GLN A 39 -19.96 0.17 -0.22
N LYS A 40 -20.41 0.62 0.96
CA LYS A 40 -20.74 2.03 1.20
C LYS A 40 -19.54 2.94 0.92
N ALA A 41 -18.34 2.58 1.40
CA ALA A 41 -17.15 3.36 1.14
C ALA A 41 -16.82 3.44 -0.35
N LEU A 42 -16.94 2.32 -1.07
CA LEU A 42 -16.64 2.24 -2.49
C LEU A 42 -17.63 3.06 -3.34
N GLU A 43 -18.92 3.05 -2.98
CA GLU A 43 -19.96 3.88 -3.60
C GLU A 43 -19.70 5.38 -3.39
N ASP A 44 -19.12 5.76 -2.23
CA ASP A 44 -18.67 7.13 -1.93
C ASP A 44 -17.33 7.50 -2.62
N GLY A 45 -16.80 6.65 -3.49
CA GLY A 45 -15.52 6.89 -4.17
C GLY A 45 -14.29 6.71 -3.28
N LYS A 46 -14.44 6.06 -2.11
CA LYS A 46 -13.35 5.80 -1.16
C LYS A 46 -12.93 4.33 -1.16
N PRO A 47 -11.63 4.02 -1.10
CA PRO A 47 -11.15 2.64 -1.06
C PRO A 47 -11.52 1.97 0.28
N ALA A 48 -11.65 0.64 0.31
CA ALA A 48 -12.00 -0.09 1.52
C ALA A 48 -10.99 0.14 2.67
N ARG A 49 -9.71 0.42 2.39
CA ARG A 49 -8.70 0.78 3.41
C ARG A 49 -9.04 2.02 4.24
N SER A 50 -9.96 2.87 3.77
CA SER A 50 -10.41 4.07 4.49
C SER A 50 -11.47 3.79 5.56
N VAL A 51 -12.02 2.57 5.61
CA VAL A 51 -13.06 2.18 6.56
C VAL A 51 -12.43 1.88 7.91
N THR A 52 -12.92 2.54 8.96
CA THR A 52 -12.61 2.18 10.34
C THR A 52 -13.37 0.91 10.71
N VAL A 53 -12.63 -0.13 11.10
CA VAL A 53 -13.16 -1.46 11.45
C VAL A 53 -12.85 -1.73 12.92
N ALA A 54 -13.81 -2.31 13.63
CA ALA A 54 -13.61 -2.69 15.03
C ALA A 54 -12.47 -3.73 15.17
N GLU A 55 -11.77 -3.73 16.30
CA GLU A 55 -10.61 -4.60 16.52
C GLU A 55 -10.97 -6.09 16.36
N ASP A 56 -12.11 -6.50 16.93
CA ASP A 56 -12.64 -7.87 16.82
C ASP A 56 -12.98 -8.28 15.38
N ASP A 57 -13.28 -7.31 14.51
CA ASP A 57 -13.63 -7.53 13.10
C ASP A 57 -12.42 -7.56 12.17
N LEU A 58 -11.23 -7.11 12.62
CA LEU A 58 -10.06 -6.94 11.73
C LEU A 58 -9.64 -8.22 11.02
N LYS A 59 -9.74 -9.36 11.70
CA LYS A 59 -9.42 -10.67 11.11
C LYS A 59 -10.41 -11.01 9.99
N ALA A 60 -11.71 -10.89 10.25
CA ALA A 60 -12.76 -11.16 9.27
C ALA A 60 -12.68 -10.19 8.09
N TRP A 61 -12.39 -8.91 8.35
CA TRP A 61 -12.17 -7.88 7.34
C TRP A 61 -11.03 -8.22 6.39
N ARG A 62 -9.86 -8.61 6.91
CA ARG A 62 -8.72 -9.04 6.08
C ARG A 62 -9.04 -10.28 5.25
N MET A 63 -9.88 -11.18 5.78
CA MET A 63 -10.34 -12.37 5.06
C MET A 63 -11.31 -12.07 3.91
N LEU A 64 -11.86 -10.85 3.82
CA LEU A 64 -12.62 -10.43 2.64
C LEU A 64 -11.72 -10.33 1.40
N GLN A 65 -10.40 -10.17 1.56
CA GLN A 65 -9.42 -10.12 0.46
C GLN A 65 -9.80 -9.09 -0.61
N LEU A 66 -10.32 -7.93 -0.20
CA LEU A 66 -10.60 -6.81 -1.09
C LEU A 66 -9.28 -6.21 -1.57
N LEU A 67 -9.21 -5.82 -2.84
CA LEU A 67 -8.01 -5.22 -3.42
C LEU A 67 -7.73 -3.85 -2.79
N THR A 68 -8.78 -3.07 -2.59
CA THR A 68 -8.71 -1.71 -2.06
C THR A 68 -8.56 -1.64 -0.55
N SER A 69 -8.63 -2.78 0.16
CA SER A 69 -8.32 -2.83 1.60
C SER A 69 -6.82 -2.97 1.88
N LYS A 70 -6.02 -3.35 0.89
CA LYS A 70 -4.56 -3.46 1.03
C LYS A 70 -3.92 -2.08 1.22
N PRO A 71 -2.88 -1.95 2.06
CA PRO A 71 -2.13 -0.70 2.19
C PRO A 71 -1.43 -0.36 0.86
N VAL A 72 -1.13 0.93 0.65
CA VAL A 72 -0.49 1.40 -0.59
C VAL A 72 0.69 2.31 -0.28
N LEU A 73 1.69 2.22 -1.16
CA LEU A 73 2.88 3.05 -1.18
C LEU A 73 2.93 3.75 -2.54
N PHE A 74 3.01 5.07 -2.54
CA PHE A 74 3.21 5.83 -3.76
C PHE A 74 4.71 5.91 -4.07
N VAL A 75 5.09 5.40 -5.23
CA VAL A 75 6.48 5.45 -5.71
C VAL A 75 6.55 6.45 -6.86
N CYS A 76 7.16 7.60 -6.60
CA CYS A 76 7.32 8.66 -7.58
C CYS A 76 8.66 8.52 -8.28
N ASN A 77 8.60 8.02 -9.51
CA ASN A 77 9.74 8.04 -10.42
C ASN A 77 9.93 9.46 -10.98
N VAL A 78 11.09 10.05 -10.73
CA VAL A 78 11.45 11.42 -11.14
C VAL A 78 12.73 11.43 -11.98
N GLU A 79 12.96 12.57 -12.63
CA GLU A 79 14.24 12.90 -13.26
C GLU A 79 15.41 12.88 -12.26
N GLU A 80 16.61 12.59 -12.75
CA GLU A 80 17.83 12.42 -11.94
C GLU A 80 18.11 13.66 -11.07
N SER A 81 17.97 14.86 -11.63
CA SER A 81 18.17 16.12 -10.93
C SER A 81 17.19 16.36 -9.77
N ALA A 82 16.08 15.60 -9.73
CA ALA A 82 15.08 15.64 -8.68
C ALA A 82 15.13 14.43 -7.74
N ALA A 83 16.06 13.48 -7.92
CA ALA A 83 16.10 12.25 -7.13
C ALA A 83 16.28 12.48 -5.61
N ALA A 84 17.00 13.54 -5.24
CA ALA A 84 17.25 13.88 -3.83
C ALA A 84 16.07 14.56 -3.15
N LYS A 85 15.41 15.52 -3.82
CA LYS A 85 14.42 16.43 -3.22
C LYS A 85 13.00 16.28 -3.77
N GLY A 86 12.84 15.54 -4.86
CA GLY A 86 11.62 15.52 -5.65
C GLY A 86 11.42 16.79 -6.47
N ASN A 87 10.27 16.86 -7.13
CA ASN A 87 9.85 17.96 -7.97
C ASN A 87 8.41 18.40 -7.62
N SER A 88 7.87 19.35 -8.38
CA SER A 88 6.51 19.87 -8.15
C SER A 88 5.42 18.79 -8.22
N GLN A 89 5.59 17.75 -9.02
CA GLN A 89 4.61 16.66 -9.14
C GLN A 89 4.74 15.68 -7.98
N SER A 90 5.96 15.31 -7.60
CA SER A 90 6.17 14.43 -6.45
C SER A 90 5.70 15.07 -5.14
N ALA A 91 5.81 16.40 -5.00
CA ALA A 91 5.24 17.15 -3.88
C ALA A 91 3.70 17.05 -3.84
N ARG A 92 3.02 17.15 -4.99
CA ARG A 92 1.55 16.97 -5.06
C ARG A 92 1.12 15.55 -4.69
N VAL A 93 1.90 14.55 -5.09
CA VAL A 93 1.65 13.15 -4.71
C VAL A 93 1.89 12.94 -3.22
N ALA A 94 2.91 13.58 -2.63
CA ALA A 94 3.16 13.50 -1.18
C ALA A 94 1.97 14.04 -0.36
N GLU A 95 1.39 15.18 -0.76
CA GLU A 95 0.18 15.72 -0.11
C GLU A 95 -1.01 14.78 -0.26
N MET A 96 -1.21 14.21 -1.45
CA MET A 96 -2.27 13.22 -1.69
C MET A 96 -2.08 11.96 -0.84
N ALA A 97 -0.86 11.42 -0.78
CA ALA A 97 -0.53 10.23 -0.01
C ALA A 97 -0.79 10.47 1.48
N LYS A 98 -0.34 11.62 2.01
CA LYS A 98 -0.60 12.03 3.40
C LYS A 98 -2.09 12.16 3.71
N ALA A 99 -2.86 12.78 2.82
CA ALA A 99 -4.32 12.89 2.99
C ALA A 99 -5.04 11.52 2.99
N GLN A 100 -4.44 10.50 2.35
CA GLN A 100 -4.95 9.14 2.32
C GLN A 100 -4.33 8.21 3.37
N GLY A 101 -3.41 8.71 4.21
CA GLY A 101 -2.66 7.88 5.17
C GLY A 101 -1.75 6.84 4.50
N ALA A 102 -1.32 7.10 3.27
CA ALA A 102 -0.45 6.23 2.49
C ALA A 102 1.02 6.66 2.60
N GLY A 103 1.93 5.70 2.45
CA GLY A 103 3.35 5.98 2.35
C GLY A 103 3.71 6.60 0.99
N PHE A 104 4.89 7.23 0.93
CA PHE A 104 5.41 7.85 -0.29
C PHE A 104 6.94 7.75 -0.34
N VAL A 105 7.49 7.48 -1.52
CA VAL A 105 8.94 7.43 -1.80
C VAL A 105 9.22 8.08 -3.15
N VAL A 106 10.27 8.90 -3.22
CA VAL A 106 10.82 9.41 -4.49
C VAL A 106 12.01 8.55 -4.88
N ILE A 107 12.03 8.10 -6.13
CA ILE A 107 13.15 7.38 -6.74
C ILE A 107 13.44 7.94 -8.12
N SER A 108 14.63 7.70 -8.65
CA SER A 108 14.88 7.85 -10.08
C SER A 108 15.31 6.51 -10.63
N ALA A 109 14.41 5.84 -11.37
CA ALA A 109 14.69 4.52 -11.92
C ALA A 109 15.93 4.50 -12.82
N ARG A 110 16.31 5.65 -13.38
CA ARG A 110 17.51 5.82 -14.19
C ARG A 110 18.79 5.75 -13.36
N ILE A 111 18.82 6.48 -12.24
CA ILE A 111 19.92 6.38 -11.26
C ILE A 111 20.01 4.95 -10.71
N GLU A 112 18.89 4.30 -10.40
CA GLU A 112 18.92 2.91 -9.91
C GLU A 112 19.46 1.92 -10.95
N GLU A 113 19.15 2.13 -12.24
CA GLU A 113 19.69 1.33 -13.34
C GLU A 113 21.21 1.48 -13.43
N GLU A 114 21.72 2.70 -13.32
CA GLU A 114 23.16 2.98 -13.36
C GLU A 114 23.88 2.39 -12.14
N ILE A 115 23.38 2.60 -10.93
CA ILE A 115 23.93 2.03 -9.69
C ILE A 115 23.99 0.49 -9.78
N SER A 116 22.99 -0.16 -10.38
CA SER A 116 22.95 -1.62 -10.48
C SER A 116 24.07 -2.25 -11.32
N GLN A 117 24.78 -1.43 -12.11
CA GLN A 117 25.88 -1.85 -12.98
C GLN A 117 27.27 -1.54 -12.40
N LEU A 118 27.31 -0.76 -11.31
CA LEU A 118 28.52 -0.36 -10.61
C LEU A 118 28.86 -1.36 -9.51
N ASP A 119 30.13 -1.42 -9.13
CA ASP A 119 30.50 -2.06 -7.87
C ASP A 119 30.19 -1.17 -6.66
N ASP A 120 30.36 -1.71 -5.44
CA ASP A 120 29.97 -1.02 -4.20
C ASP A 120 30.75 0.30 -3.99
N GLU A 121 32.03 0.36 -4.39
CA GLU A 121 32.85 1.56 -4.24
C GLU A 121 32.43 2.63 -5.26
N GLU A 122 32.23 2.23 -6.52
CA GLU A 122 31.76 3.10 -7.60
C GLU A 122 30.36 3.65 -7.33
N ALA A 123 29.44 2.80 -6.84
CA ALA A 123 28.09 3.20 -6.49
C ALA A 123 28.07 4.26 -5.37
N ALA A 124 28.92 4.10 -4.35
CA ALA A 124 29.03 5.07 -3.27
C ALA A 124 29.52 6.43 -3.76
N MET A 125 30.54 6.46 -4.63
CA MET A 125 31.02 7.71 -5.24
C MET A 125 29.94 8.36 -6.10
N PHE A 126 29.22 7.58 -6.91
CA PHE A 126 28.15 8.09 -7.77
C PHE A 126 27.01 8.73 -6.96
N LEU A 127 26.60 8.11 -5.86
CA LEU A 127 25.60 8.65 -4.94
C LEU A 127 26.06 9.97 -4.31
N GLU A 128 27.32 10.05 -3.88
CA GLU A 128 27.89 11.26 -3.29
C GLU A 128 27.91 12.42 -4.30
N GLU A 129 28.31 12.17 -5.55
CA GLU A 129 28.30 13.17 -6.62
C GLU A 129 26.89 13.70 -6.92
N MET A 130 25.88 12.83 -6.77
CA MET A 130 24.46 13.18 -6.93
C MET A 130 23.85 13.83 -5.67
N GLY A 131 24.59 13.91 -4.56
CA GLY A 131 24.10 14.41 -3.28
C GLY A 131 23.05 13.50 -2.64
N LEU A 132 23.15 12.20 -2.87
CA LEU A 132 22.30 11.16 -2.31
C LEU A 132 23.07 10.40 -1.24
N GLU A 133 22.47 10.23 -0.06
CA GLU A 133 23.08 9.44 1.03
C GLU A 133 22.91 7.93 0.84
N GLU A 134 21.91 7.52 0.05
CA GLU A 134 21.54 6.12 -0.17
C GLU A 134 20.73 5.94 -1.45
N ALA A 135 20.72 4.72 -1.98
CA ALA A 135 19.95 4.36 -3.16
C ALA A 135 18.43 4.52 -2.92
N GLY A 136 17.70 4.90 -3.98
CA GLY A 136 16.23 4.95 -3.94
C GLY A 136 15.60 3.57 -3.75
N LEU A 137 16.23 2.51 -4.25
CA LEU A 137 15.74 1.14 -4.07
C LEU A 137 15.77 0.72 -2.59
N ASP A 138 16.80 1.08 -1.84
CA ASP A 138 16.90 0.77 -0.39
C ASP A 138 15.85 1.53 0.42
N ARG A 139 15.54 2.76 0.04
CA ARG A 139 14.41 3.54 0.59
C ARG A 139 13.07 2.85 0.28
N LEU A 140 12.89 2.37 -0.94
CA LEU A 140 11.69 1.66 -1.36
C LEU A 140 11.51 0.34 -0.59
N ILE A 141 12.58 -0.43 -0.40
CA ILE A 141 12.57 -1.70 0.34
C ILE A 141 12.15 -1.46 1.79
N ARG A 142 12.76 -0.50 2.48
CA ARG A 142 12.40 -0.17 3.87
C ARG A 142 10.96 0.32 3.99
N ALA A 143 10.53 1.21 3.10
CA ALA A 143 9.15 1.68 3.08
C ALA A 143 8.15 0.55 2.84
N GLY A 144 8.49 -0.42 1.96
CA GLY A 144 7.68 -1.62 1.74
C GLY A 144 7.64 -2.56 2.94
N TYR A 145 8.76 -2.72 3.63
CA TYR A 145 8.88 -3.51 4.86
C TYR A 145 8.00 -2.94 5.98
N ASP A 146 8.07 -1.62 6.18
CA ASP A 146 7.24 -0.88 7.13
C ASP A 146 5.76 -0.94 6.78
N LEU A 147 5.42 -0.80 5.48
CA LEU A 147 4.03 -0.88 4.98
C LEU A 147 3.38 -2.23 5.31
N LEU A 148 4.17 -3.30 5.28
CA LEU A 148 3.72 -4.66 5.59
C LEU A 148 3.70 -4.94 7.10
N GLY A 149 4.19 -4.01 7.93
CA GLY A 149 4.28 -4.19 9.39
C GLY A 149 5.27 -5.28 9.80
N LEU A 150 6.30 -5.50 8.99
CA LEU A 150 7.33 -6.49 9.28
C LEU A 150 8.34 -5.93 10.31
N GLN A 151 9.01 -6.82 11.05
CA GLN A 151 10.00 -6.46 12.06
C GLN A 151 11.21 -7.40 11.99
N THR A 152 12.41 -6.82 12.09
CA THR A 152 13.67 -7.56 12.11
C THR A 152 14.10 -7.83 13.54
N TYR A 153 14.44 -9.07 13.87
CA TYR A 153 15.12 -9.44 15.10
C TYR A 153 16.38 -10.25 14.76
N PHE A 154 17.40 -10.15 15.62
CA PHE A 154 18.66 -10.86 15.43
C PHE A 154 18.83 -11.96 16.46
N THR A 155 19.40 -13.07 16.04
CA THR A 155 19.96 -14.09 16.93
C THR A 155 21.46 -14.13 16.71
N VAL A 156 22.25 -13.79 17.73
CA VAL A 156 23.71 -13.75 17.65
C VAL A 156 24.29 -14.82 18.58
N GLY A 157 25.18 -15.65 18.04
CA GLY A 157 25.98 -16.62 18.78
C GLY A 157 27.47 -16.22 18.78
N PRO A 158 28.30 -16.83 19.64
CA PRO A 158 29.74 -16.57 19.71
C PRO A 158 30.51 -16.99 18.46
#